data_AF-A0A928IPN1-F1
#
_entry.id   AF-A0A928IPN1-F1
#
_cell.length_a   1.000
_cell.length_b   1.000
_cell.length_c   1.000
_cell.angle_alpha   90.00
_cell.angle_beta   90.00
_cell.angle_gamma   90.00
#
_symmetry.space_group_name_H-M   'P 1'
#
loop_
_entity.id
_entity.type
_entity.pdbx_description
1 polymer ?
#
loop_
_entity_poly.entity_id
_entity_poly.type
_entity_poly.pdbx_seq_one_letter_code
_entity_poly.pdbx_strand_id
1 'polypeptide(L)'
;MYISDTIIDDRRKNARISTAFLGATAFCGFFSSVYQSLSHGVSSPYMTYLALVPFVFGVLPYTLLYAFKLASPRCLTKQLYNWGVISLAVGFTLKGVVDISGYVVNSVSVFGTELYYMYLYILVSAVLMVLGTVLYLVRSCLK
;
A
#
# COMPACT_ATOMS: atom_id res chain seq x y z
N MET A 1 5.46 3.43 -36.42
CA MET A 1 5.38 2.06 -35.88
C MET A 1 5.86 1.96 -34.42
N TYR A 2 6.95 2.63 -34.02
CA TYR A 2 7.50 2.59 -32.64
C TYR A 2 6.60 3.08 -31.49
N ILE A 3 5.65 4.00 -31.74
CA ILE A 3 4.83 4.57 -30.67
C ILE A 3 3.82 3.54 -30.12
N SER A 4 3.30 2.64 -30.95
CA SER A 4 2.28 1.68 -30.52
C SER A 4 2.82 0.65 -29.51
N ASP A 5 4.04 0.15 -29.73
CA ASP A 5 4.63 -0.91 -28.91
C ASP A 5 4.93 -0.43 -27.49
N THR A 6 5.35 0.83 -27.33
CA THR A 6 5.62 1.42 -26.00
C THR A 6 4.35 1.56 -25.15
N ILE A 7 3.21 1.90 -25.77
CA ILE A 7 1.93 2.07 -25.06
C ILE A 7 1.38 0.69 -24.65
N ILE A 8 1.57 -0.33 -25.49
CA ILE A 8 1.13 -1.71 -25.23
C ILE A 8 1.97 -2.35 -24.11
N ASP A 9 3.31 -2.16 -24.11
CA ASP A 9 4.19 -2.70 -23.07
C ASP A 9 3.91 -2.05 -21.70
N ASP A 10 3.66 -0.73 -21.67
CA ASP A 10 3.29 -0.02 -20.45
C ASP A 10 1.95 -0.48 -19.85
N ARG A 11 0.95 -0.74 -20.71
CA ARG A 11 -0.34 -1.31 -20.26
C ARG A 11 -0.15 -2.70 -19.67
N ARG A 12 0.66 -3.55 -20.31
CA ARG A 12 0.92 -4.92 -19.84
C ARG A 12 1.69 -4.92 -18.51
N LYS A 13 2.64 -4.01 -18.32
CA LYS A 13 3.33 -3.80 -17.03
C LYS A 13 2.37 -3.35 -15.92
N ASN A 14 1.51 -2.38 -16.19
CA ASN A 14 0.53 -1.91 -15.19
C ASN A 14 -0.45 -3.01 -14.79
N ALA A 15 -0.90 -3.83 -15.76
CA ALA A 15 -1.76 -4.98 -15.49
C ALA A 15 -1.07 -6.01 -14.59
N ARG A 16 0.21 -6.33 -14.85
CA ARG A 16 1.01 -7.24 -14.01
C ARG A 16 1.16 -6.73 -12.58
N ILE A 17 1.42 -5.44 -12.42
CA ILE A 17 1.57 -4.80 -11.09
C ILE A 17 0.23 -4.87 -10.34
N SER A 18 -0.88 -4.53 -11.01
CA SER A 18 -2.22 -4.62 -10.42
C SER A 18 -2.56 -6.06 -10.00
N THR A 19 -2.26 -7.07 -10.83
CA THR A 19 -2.47 -8.48 -10.46
C THR A 19 -1.58 -8.93 -9.31
N ALA A 20 -0.35 -8.40 -9.21
CA ALA A 20 0.53 -8.69 -8.08
C ALA A 20 0.01 -8.10 -6.77
N PHE A 21 -0.52 -6.87 -6.79
CA PHE A 21 -1.19 -6.27 -5.63
C PHE A 21 -2.47 -7.01 -5.23
N LEU A 22 -3.23 -7.52 -6.20
CA LEU A 22 -4.40 -8.37 -5.95
C LEU A 22 -4.01 -9.68 -5.22
N GLY A 23 -2.92 -10.32 -5.67
CA GLY A 23 -2.32 -11.46 -4.97
C GLY A 23 -1.84 -11.11 -3.56
N ALA A 24 -1.20 -9.95 -3.39
CA ALA A 24 -0.77 -9.46 -2.09
C ALA A 24 -1.94 -9.18 -1.14
N THR A 25 -3.04 -8.61 -1.64
CA THR A 25 -4.30 -8.43 -0.89
C THR A 25 -4.87 -9.77 -0.44
N ALA A 26 -4.94 -10.76 -1.34
CA ALA A 26 -5.42 -12.11 -1.01
C ALA A 26 -4.54 -12.77 0.05
N PHE A 27 -3.20 -12.66 -0.08
CA PHE A 27 -2.26 -13.18 0.90
C PHE A 27 -2.40 -12.46 2.25
N CYS A 28 -2.53 -11.14 2.29
CA CYS A 28 -2.77 -10.38 3.52
C CYS A 28 -4.09 -10.74 4.19
N GLY A 29 -5.16 -10.97 3.43
CA GLY A 29 -6.46 -11.41 3.96
C GLY A 29 -6.40 -12.81 4.54
N PHE A 30 -5.70 -13.74 3.86
CA PHE A 30 -5.44 -15.08 4.38
C PHE A 30 -4.62 -15.02 5.66
N PHE A 31 -3.53 -14.25 5.66
CA PHE A 31 -2.65 -14.06 6.82
C PHE A 31 -3.40 -13.46 8.01
N SER A 32 -4.25 -12.45 7.80
CA SER A 32 -5.12 -11.88 8.83
C SER A 32 -6.06 -12.94 9.43
N SER A 33 -6.64 -13.81 8.60
CA SER A 33 -7.58 -14.84 9.06
C SER A 33 -6.89 -15.92 9.88
N VAL A 34 -5.69 -16.33 9.45
CA VAL A 34 -4.84 -17.29 10.18
C VAL A 34 -4.44 -16.70 11.53
N TYR A 35 -3.95 -15.45 11.55
CA TYR A 35 -3.57 -14.80 12.80
C TYR A 35 -4.75 -14.64 13.75
N GLN A 36 -5.92 -14.21 13.27
CA GLN A 36 -7.11 -14.07 14.09
C GLN A 36 -7.56 -15.40 14.73
N SER A 37 -7.35 -16.51 14.04
CA SER A 37 -7.62 -17.86 14.56
C SER A 37 -6.63 -18.28 15.65
N LEU A 38 -5.39 -17.76 15.59
CA LEU A 38 -4.33 -18.02 16.57
C LEU A 38 -4.37 -17.07 17.78
N SER A 39 -5.08 -15.94 17.69
CA SER A 39 -5.09 -14.91 18.73
C SER A 39 -5.92 -15.23 19.98
N HIS A 40 -6.48 -16.45 20.11
CA HIS A 40 -7.25 -16.91 21.29
C HIS A 40 -8.24 -15.85 21.87
N GLY A 41 -8.87 -15.04 21.01
CA GLY A 41 -9.85 -14.01 21.38
C GLY A 41 -9.37 -12.54 21.31
N VAL A 42 -8.10 -12.26 21.06
CA VAL A 42 -7.57 -10.89 20.92
C VAL A 42 -7.60 -10.45 19.46
N SER A 43 -8.55 -9.59 19.09
CA SER A 43 -8.65 -9.05 17.72
C SER A 43 -7.97 -7.68 17.61
N SER A 44 -7.03 -7.55 16.66
CA SER A 44 -6.45 -6.25 16.28
C SER A 44 -7.14 -5.67 15.04
N PRO A 45 -7.65 -4.43 15.07
CA PRO A 45 -8.25 -3.80 13.89
C PRO A 45 -7.24 -3.64 12.74
N TYR A 46 -5.95 -3.50 13.02
CA TYR A 46 -4.91 -3.31 11.98
C TYR A 46 -4.68 -4.56 11.12
N MET A 47 -4.86 -5.76 11.68
CA MET A 47 -4.83 -6.99 10.87
C MET A 47 -6.07 -7.11 9.99
N THR A 48 -7.25 -6.80 10.51
CA THR A 48 -8.51 -6.84 9.73
C THR A 48 -8.45 -5.90 8.51
N TYR A 49 -7.87 -4.71 8.68
CA TYR A 49 -7.70 -3.74 7.59
C TYR A 49 -6.45 -3.96 6.73
N LEU A 50 -5.64 -4.98 7.02
CA LEU A 50 -4.38 -5.23 6.32
C LEU A 50 -4.57 -5.47 4.82
N ALA A 51 -5.62 -6.21 4.47
CA ALA A 51 -5.99 -6.46 3.07
C ALA A 51 -6.50 -5.20 2.35
N LEU A 52 -7.05 -4.24 3.11
CA LEU A 52 -7.67 -3.04 2.57
C LEU A 52 -6.61 -2.05 2.06
N VAL A 53 -5.42 -2.03 2.67
CA VAL A 53 -4.28 -1.18 2.27
C VAL A 53 -3.80 -1.45 0.83
N PRO A 54 -3.34 -2.67 0.46
CA PRO A 54 -2.91 -2.97 -0.90
C PRO A 54 -4.07 -2.92 -1.90
N PHE A 55 -5.32 -3.09 -1.46
CA PHE A 55 -6.49 -2.96 -2.33
C PHE A 55 -6.75 -1.50 -2.71
N VAL A 56 -6.88 -0.61 -1.71
CA VAL A 56 -7.20 0.80 -1.93
C VAL A 56 -6.04 1.56 -2.56
N PHE A 57 -4.81 1.30 -2.12
CA PHE A 57 -3.65 2.03 -2.61
C PHE A 57 -2.88 1.31 -3.72
N GLY A 58 -3.09 0.01 -3.94
CA GLY A 58 -2.40 -0.77 -4.97
C GLY A 58 -3.25 -1.14 -6.18
N VAL A 59 -4.55 -1.39 -6.03
CA VAL A 59 -5.44 -1.77 -7.16
C VAL A 59 -6.16 -0.54 -7.72
N LEU A 60 -6.77 0.24 -6.83
CA LEU A 60 -7.59 1.41 -7.17
C LEU A 60 -6.87 2.48 -8.03
N PRO A 61 -5.63 2.90 -7.77
CA PRO A 61 -4.99 3.93 -8.59
C PRO A 61 -4.63 3.43 -9.99
N TYR A 62 -4.29 2.14 -10.14
CA TYR A 62 -3.98 1.56 -11.45
C TYR A 62 -5.25 1.34 -12.29
N THR A 63 -6.37 0.98 -11.66
CA THR A 63 -7.67 0.92 -12.35
C THR A 63 -8.17 2.31 -12.72
N LEU A 64 -7.96 3.32 -11.87
CA LEU A 64 -8.29 4.72 -12.16
C LEU A 64 -7.49 5.26 -13.35
N LEU A 65 -6.17 5.02 -13.37
CA LEU A 65 -5.31 5.38 -14.51
C LEU A 65 -5.78 4.73 -15.82
N TYR A 66 -6.25 3.49 -15.76
CA TYR A 66 -6.81 2.79 -16.92
C TYR A 66 -8.16 3.41 -17.36
N ALA A 67 -9.05 3.70 -16.40
CA ALA A 67 -10.37 4.28 -16.66
C ALA A 67 -10.30 5.67 -17.30
N PHE A 68 -9.42 6.55 -16.82
CA PHE A 68 -9.27 7.90 -17.34
C PHE A 68 -8.35 8.00 -18.57
N LYS A 69 -7.85 6.88 -19.12
CA LYS A 69 -6.90 6.84 -20.26
C LYS A 69 -5.69 7.78 -20.07
N LEU A 70 -5.29 7.98 -18.83
CA LEU A 70 -4.28 8.96 -18.46
C LEU A 70 -2.89 8.47 -18.91
N ALA A 71 -2.02 9.39 -19.33
CA ALA A 71 -0.71 9.03 -19.85
C ALA A 71 0.06 8.20 -18.81
N SER A 72 0.71 7.11 -19.26
CA SER A 72 1.46 6.20 -18.39
C SER A 72 2.52 6.99 -17.60
N PRO A 73 2.51 6.93 -16.25
CA PRO A 73 3.55 7.54 -15.46
C PRO A 73 4.91 6.90 -15.79
N ARG A 74 5.98 7.69 -15.79
CA ARG A 74 7.35 7.18 -15.96
C ARG A 74 7.68 6.16 -14.86
N CYS A 75 8.65 5.28 -15.15
CA CYS A 75 9.08 4.21 -14.24
C CYS A 75 9.36 4.71 -12.81
N LEU A 76 10.04 5.86 -12.65
CA LEU A 76 10.36 6.43 -11.34
C LEU A 76 9.13 6.81 -10.51
N THR A 77 8.14 7.45 -11.14
CA THR A 77 6.89 7.85 -10.46
C THR A 77 6.09 6.64 -9.99
N LYS A 78 6.03 5.58 -10.82
CA LYS A 78 5.40 4.30 -10.43
C LYS A 78 6.15 3.62 -9.29
N GLN A 79 7.48 3.63 -9.33
CA GLN A 79 8.30 3.00 -8.29
C GLN A 79 8.16 3.70 -6.94
N LEU A 80 8.23 5.04 -6.91
CA LEU A 80 8.03 5.84 -5.69
C LEU A 80 6.65 5.59 -5.05
N TYR A 81 5.61 5.62 -5.88
CA TYR A 81 4.25 5.35 -5.42
C TYR A 81 4.13 3.92 -4.87
N ASN A 82 4.61 2.92 -5.61
CA ASN A 82 4.60 1.52 -5.16
C ASN A 82 5.37 1.30 -3.86
N TRP A 83 6.52 1.97 -3.68
CA TRP A 83 7.26 1.89 -2.43
C TRP A 83 6.50 2.48 -1.25
N GLY A 84 5.75 3.57 -1.47
CA GLY A 84 4.83 4.11 -0.47
C GLY A 84 3.71 3.14 -0.08
N VAL A 85 3.11 2.44 -1.05
CA VAL A 85 2.07 1.42 -0.80
C VAL A 85 2.65 0.25 -0.01
N ILE A 86 3.82 -0.24 -0.40
CA ILE A 86 4.49 -1.38 0.25
C ILE A 86 4.87 -1.02 1.69
N SER A 87 5.45 0.16 1.93
CA SER A 87 5.84 0.58 3.28
C SER A 87 4.64 0.74 4.21
N LEU A 88 3.51 1.24 3.69
CA LEU A 88 2.25 1.31 4.44
C LEU A 88 1.74 -0.09 4.82
N ALA A 89 1.74 -1.04 3.88
CA ALA A 89 1.32 -2.41 4.14
C ALA A 89 2.21 -3.11 5.19
N VAL A 90 3.53 -2.90 5.12
CA VAL A 90 4.47 -3.42 6.12
C VAL A 90 4.20 -2.79 7.50
N GLY A 91 3.94 -1.48 7.56
CA GLY A 91 3.60 -0.79 8.80
C GLY A 91 2.34 -1.35 9.48
N PHE A 92 1.28 -1.60 8.72
CA PHE A 92 0.06 -2.25 9.22
C PHE A 92 0.31 -3.70 9.68
N THR A 93 1.14 -4.45 8.95
CA THR A 93 1.48 -5.85 9.32
C THR A 93 2.20 -5.88 10.66
N LEU A 94 3.25 -5.06 10.81
CA LEU A 94 4.03 -4.98 12.04
C LEU A 94 3.15 -4.55 13.22
N LYS A 95 2.29 -3.53 13.02
CA LYS A 95 1.40 -3.07 14.09
C LYS A 95 0.41 -4.15 14.51
N GLY A 96 -0.19 -4.86 13.55
CA GLY A 96 -1.11 -5.96 13.84
C GLY A 96 -0.46 -7.09 14.63
N VAL A 97 0.78 -7.47 14.30
CA VAL A 97 1.52 -8.52 15.03
C VAL A 97 1.86 -8.09 16.45
N VAL A 98 2.29 -6.84 16.66
CA VAL A 98 2.60 -6.29 18.00
C VAL A 98 1.35 -6.18 18.88
N ASP A 99 0.21 -5.83 18.29
CA ASP A 99 -1.06 -5.70 19.01
C ASP A 99 -1.57 -7.07 19.49
N ILE A 100 -1.42 -8.11 18.66
CA ILE A 100 -1.80 -9.49 19.00
C ILE A 100 -0.82 -10.14 19.98
N SER A 101 0.46 -9.77 19.95
CA SER A 101 1.47 -10.35 20.86
C SER A 101 1.31 -9.95 22.33
N GLY A 102 0.26 -9.19 22.67
CA GLY A 102 -0.13 -8.94 24.06
C GLY A 102 0.68 -7.83 24.75
N TYR A 103 1.51 -7.08 24.02
CA TYR A 103 2.21 -5.91 24.56
C TYR A 103 1.27 -4.73 24.90
N VAL A 104 -0.05 -4.87 24.70
CA VAL A 104 -1.04 -3.78 24.77
C VAL A 104 -2.05 -3.91 25.91
N VAL A 105 -1.93 -4.89 26.83
CA VAL A 105 -2.91 -5.01 27.92
C VAL A 105 -2.67 -4.15 29.17
N ASN A 106 -1.54 -3.44 29.34
CA ASN A 106 -1.31 -2.73 30.62
C ASN A 106 -0.46 -1.45 30.60
N SER A 107 -0.51 -0.55 29.61
CA SER A 107 0.18 0.74 29.75
C SER A 107 -0.42 1.89 28.95
N VAL A 108 -1.34 2.60 29.61
CA VAL A 108 -1.64 4.04 29.44
C VAL A 108 -0.40 4.92 29.78
N SER A 109 0.82 4.40 29.66
CA SER A 109 2.08 5.05 30.06
C SER A 109 3.24 4.86 29.08
N VAL A 110 3.12 4.06 28.01
CA VAL A 110 4.10 3.99 26.91
C VAL A 110 3.58 4.76 25.69
N PHE A 111 3.07 5.97 25.94
CA PHE A 111 2.44 6.86 24.94
C PHE A 111 3.41 7.47 23.90
N GLY A 112 4.69 7.11 23.91
CA GLY A 112 5.72 7.75 23.06
C GLY A 112 6.17 6.92 21.85
N THR A 113 6.63 5.68 22.07
CA THR A 113 7.42 4.93 21.07
C THR A 113 6.56 4.09 20.13
N GLU A 114 5.57 3.36 20.63
CA GLU A 114 4.72 2.45 19.84
C GLU A 114 3.72 3.17 18.91
N LEU A 115 3.36 4.41 19.24
CA LEU A 115 2.58 5.31 18.38
C LEU A 115 3.50 6.00 17.36
N TYR A 116 4.71 6.37 17.77
CA TYR A 116 5.72 7.02 16.93
C TYR A 116 6.11 6.16 15.72
N TYR A 117 6.32 4.85 15.90
CA TYR A 117 6.64 3.96 14.77
C TYR A 117 5.49 3.92 13.75
N MET A 118 4.23 3.78 14.21
CA MET A 118 3.07 3.81 13.30
C MET A 118 2.96 5.15 12.58
N TYR A 119 3.10 6.26 13.32
CA TYR A 119 3.04 7.61 12.75
C TYR A 119 4.16 7.86 11.74
N LEU A 120 5.38 7.36 12.00
CA LEU A 120 6.48 7.40 11.04
C LEU A 120 6.17 6.60 9.78
N TYR A 121 5.70 5.36 9.88
CA TYR A 121 5.39 4.54 8.70
C TYR A 121 4.26 5.18 7.87
N ILE A 122 3.23 5.73 8.50
CA ILE A 122 2.15 6.44 7.81
C ILE A 122 2.66 7.74 7.19
N LEU A 123 3.49 8.52 7.89
CA LEU A 123 4.01 9.78 7.38
C LEU A 123 4.96 9.56 6.20
N VAL A 124 5.89 8.61 6.31
CA VAL A 124 6.83 8.26 5.24
C VAL A 124 6.10 7.76 4.01
N SER A 125 5.14 6.84 4.18
CA SER A 125 4.33 6.32 3.07
C SER A 125 3.45 7.41 2.44
N ALA A 126 2.81 8.27 3.24
CA ALA A 126 2.03 9.40 2.75
C ALA A 126 2.91 10.37 1.94
N VAL A 127 4.10 10.72 2.44
CA VAL A 127 5.05 11.59 1.73
C VAL A 127 5.48 10.96 0.40
N LEU A 128 5.80 9.66 0.38
CA LEU A 128 6.17 8.94 -0.85
C LEU A 128 5.01 8.89 -1.87
N MET A 129 3.78 8.61 -1.41
CA MET A 129 2.60 8.58 -2.26
C MET A 129 2.29 9.96 -2.83
N VAL A 130 2.33 11.01 -1.99
CA VAL A 130 2.08 12.40 -2.38
C VAL A 130 3.16 12.89 -3.34
N LEU A 131 4.43 12.59 -3.09
CA LEU A 131 5.51 12.89 -4.04
C LEU A 131 5.28 12.20 -5.38
N GLY A 132 4.90 10.92 -5.37
CA GLY A 132 4.55 10.18 -6.57
C GLY A 132 3.40 10.83 -7.36
N THR A 133 2.30 11.20 -6.70
CA THR A 133 1.14 11.82 -7.36
C THR A 133 1.42 13.25 -7.82
N VAL A 134 2.13 14.06 -7.03
CA VAL A 134 2.50 15.43 -7.42
C VAL A 134 3.43 15.43 -8.64
N LEU A 135 4.46 14.57 -8.65
CA LEU A 135 5.33 14.42 -9.82
C LEU A 135 4.56 13.98 -11.06
N TYR A 136 3.54 13.15 -10.88
CA TYR A 136 2.65 12.75 -11.97
C TYR A 136 1.82 13.91 -12.52
N LEU A 137 1.22 14.73 -11.65
CA LEU A 137 0.39 15.88 -12.03
C LEU A 137 1.22 17.00 -12.68
N VAL A 138 2.34 17.40 -12.07
CA VAL A 138 3.25 18.43 -12.61
C VAL A 138 3.69 18.07 -14.02
N ARG A 139 3.99 16.79 -14.26
CA ARG A 139 4.39 16.30 -15.57
C ARG A 139 3.24 16.24 -16.57
N SER A 140 2.02 15.99 -16.10
CA SER A 140 0.81 15.96 -16.94
C SER A 140 0.44 17.37 -17.43
N CYS A 141 0.75 18.42 -16.66
CA CYS A 141 0.59 19.83 -17.07
C CYS A 141 1.74 20.35 -17.95
N LEU A 142 2.90 19.68 -17.98
CA LEU A 142 4.08 20.03 -18.80
C LEU A 142 4.06 19.40 -20.20
N LYS A 143 2.96 18.74 -20.58
CA LYS A 143 2.70 18.22 -21.93
C LYS A 143 1.76 19.16 -22.67
#